data_AF-A0A7K3NLZ8-F1
#
_entry.id   AF-A0A7K3NLZ8-F1
#
_cell.length_a   1.000
_cell.length_b   1.000
_cell.length_c   1.000
_cell.angle_alpha   90.00
_cell.angle_beta   90.00
_cell.angle_gamma   90.00
#
_symmetry.space_group_name_H-M   'P 1'
#
loop_
_entity.id
_entity.type
_entity.pdbx_description
1 polymer ?
#
loop_
_entity_poly.entity_id
_entity_poly.type
_entity_poly.pdbx_seq_one_letter_code
_entity_poly.pdbx_strand_id
1 'polypeptide(L)'
;MPLYDFFCPACGEVFEDLCPPHGPDPACPGCGGQVRRLVSVGRGYRADADWIASVTRVVDKDNPAPHVQAFLADPSRAAYRAWMRGEKLRPLEPGEGIRRQDAAYAACETARREALARFAARRLCAA
;
A
#
# COMPACT_ATOMS: atom_id res chain seq x y z
N MET A 1 -26.87 6.26 24.50
CA MET A 1 -26.29 7.47 23.89
C MET A 1 -24.78 7.30 23.87
N PRO A 2 -24.09 7.51 22.75
CA PRO A 2 -22.62 7.46 22.72
C PRO A 2 -22.02 8.61 23.55
N LEU A 3 -20.85 8.34 24.12
CA LEU A 3 -20.02 9.31 24.81
C LEU A 3 -19.06 9.94 23.78
N TYR A 4 -18.89 11.26 23.85
CA TYR A 4 -17.94 11.99 23.01
C TYR A 4 -17.10 12.95 23.84
N ASP A 5 -15.90 13.21 23.35
CA ASP A 5 -15.02 14.26 23.84
C ASP A 5 -15.37 15.59 23.15
N PHE A 6 -15.37 16.69 23.89
CA PHE A 6 -15.64 18.04 23.39
C PHE A 6 -14.54 19.01 23.78
N PHE A 7 -14.27 19.98 22.91
CA PHE A 7 -13.36 21.09 23.16
C PHE A 7 -14.08 22.42 23.00
N CYS A 8 -14.02 23.29 24.00
CA CYS A 8 -14.53 24.64 23.91
C CYS A 8 -13.43 25.62 23.43
N PRO A 9 -13.55 26.23 22.24
CA PRO A 9 -12.58 27.21 21.77
C PRO A 9 -12.62 28.55 22.52
N ALA A 10 -13.69 28.82 23.29
CA ALA A 10 -13.85 30.08 24.02
C ALA A 10 -13.10 30.09 25.37
N CYS A 11 -13.17 29.01 26.14
CA CYS A 11 -12.51 28.91 27.46
C CYS A 11 -11.39 27.85 27.51
N GLY A 12 -11.21 27.05 26.47
CA GLY A 12 -10.17 26.03 26.38
C GLY A 12 -10.49 24.71 27.10
N GLU A 13 -11.67 24.59 27.69
CA GLU A 13 -12.07 23.40 28.45
C GLU A 13 -12.28 22.17 27.54
N VAL A 14 -11.83 21.01 28.03
CA VAL A 14 -12.08 19.70 27.42
C VAL A 14 -12.93 18.89 28.38
N PHE A 15 -14.04 18.33 27.89
CA PHE A 15 -14.97 17.57 28.70
C PHE A 15 -15.66 16.48 27.88
N GLU A 16 -16.28 15.53 28.58
CA GLU A 16 -16.99 14.39 28.00
C GLU A 16 -18.49 14.55 28.24
N ASP A 17 -19.31 14.22 27.24
CA ASP A 17 -20.77 14.20 27.41
C ASP A 17 -21.46 13.14 26.53
N LEU A 18 -22.60 12.65 27.00
CA LEU A 18 -23.44 11.69 26.28
C LEU A 18 -24.34 12.47 25.31
N CYS A 19 -24.17 12.27 24.00
CA CYS A 19 -24.94 12.99 22.99
C CYS A 19 -25.48 12.05 21.91
N PRO A 20 -26.66 12.33 21.33
CA PRO A 20 -27.14 11.61 20.15
C PRO A 20 -26.19 11.83 18.96
N PRO A 21 -25.95 10.81 18.10
CA PRO A 21 -25.03 10.93 16.96
C PRO A 21 -25.32 12.10 16.00
N HIS A 22 -26.60 12.41 15.80
CA HIS A 22 -27.09 13.42 14.86
C HIS A 22 -27.90 14.56 15.53
N GLY A 23 -27.72 14.79 16.83
CA GLY A 23 -28.34 15.92 17.52
C GLY A 23 -27.40 17.10 17.72
N PRO A 24 -27.89 18.19 18.34
CA PRO A 24 -27.07 19.35 18.65
C PRO A 24 -25.97 18.98 19.65
N ASP A 25 -24.79 19.58 19.49
CA ASP A 25 -23.71 19.48 20.47
C ASP A 25 -24.08 20.28 21.75
N PRO A 26 -23.59 19.86 22.93
CA PRO A 26 -23.91 20.50 24.19
C PRO A 26 -23.21 21.87 24.31
N ALA A 27 -23.70 22.72 25.21
CA ALA A 27 -22.98 23.93 25.59
C ALA A 27 -21.80 23.60 26.50
N CYS A 28 -20.75 24.40 26.48
CA CYS A 28 -19.61 24.24 27.38
C CYS A 28 -20.05 24.41 28.86
N PRO A 29 -19.67 23.48 29.77
CA PRO A 29 -20.05 23.57 31.18
C PRO A 29 -19.38 24.74 31.91
N GLY A 30 -18.19 25.19 31.51
CA GLY A 30 -17.49 26.31 32.14
C GLY A 30 -17.97 27.69 31.70
N CYS A 31 -18.29 27.90 30.41
CA CYS A 31 -18.61 29.23 29.88
C CYS A 31 -19.91 29.33 29.08
N GLY A 32 -20.62 28.23 28.85
CA GLY A 32 -21.84 28.18 28.04
C GLY A 32 -21.62 28.36 26.53
N GLY A 33 -20.37 28.48 26.07
CA GLY A 33 -20.03 28.66 24.66
C GLY A 33 -20.26 27.42 23.80
N GLN A 34 -20.27 27.62 22.48
CA GLN A 34 -20.33 26.53 21.51
C GLN A 34 -19.04 25.70 21.56
N VAL A 35 -19.19 24.37 21.42
CA VAL A 35 -18.07 23.41 21.50
C VAL A 35 -17.83 22.75 20.14
N ARG A 36 -16.69 22.08 20.02
CA ARG A 36 -16.37 21.20 18.89
C ARG A 36 -16.22 19.78 19.40
N ARG A 37 -16.86 18.81 18.75
CA ARG A 37 -16.63 17.40 19.02
C ARG A 37 -15.20 17.02 18.63
N LEU A 38 -14.44 16.52 19.59
CA LEU A 38 -13.14 15.92 19.35
C LEU A 38 -13.37 14.48 18.88
N VAL A 39 -13.35 14.29 17.57
CA VAL A 39 -13.31 12.94 17.01
C VAL A 39 -11.87 12.46 17.09
N SER A 40 -11.54 11.71 18.15
CA SER A 40 -10.27 11.01 18.22
C SER A 40 -10.22 9.99 17.08
N VAL A 41 -9.31 10.20 16.13
CA VAL A 41 -8.90 9.12 15.24
C VAL A 41 -8.19 8.09 16.12
N GLY A 42 -8.87 6.98 16.42
CA GLY A 42 -8.28 5.87 17.16
C GLY A 42 -6.92 5.54 16.56
N ARG A 43 -5.90 5.33 17.43
CA ARG A 43 -4.50 5.01 17.07
C ARG A 43 -4.45 4.15 15.80
N GLY A 44 -4.25 4.75 14.62
CA GLY A 44 -4.41 3.97 13.40
C GLY A 44 -4.64 4.71 12.10
N TYR A 45 -4.63 6.04 12.03
CA TYR A 45 -4.38 6.66 10.73
C TYR A 45 -2.88 6.53 10.40
N ARG A 46 -2.46 5.30 10.05
CA ARG A 46 -1.31 5.17 9.16
C ARG A 46 -1.84 5.51 7.79
N ALA A 47 -1.26 6.53 7.15
CA ALA A 47 -1.47 6.75 5.73
C ALA A 47 -1.10 5.51 4.91
N ASP A 48 -0.38 4.57 5.52
CA ASP A 48 0.08 3.31 4.97
C ASP A 48 -0.80 2.15 5.44
N ALA A 49 -1.13 1.23 4.54
CA ALA A 49 -1.92 0.06 4.91
C ALA A 49 -1.08 -0.92 5.75
N ASP A 50 -1.71 -1.54 6.75
CA ASP A 50 -1.05 -2.46 7.69
C ASP A 50 -0.35 -3.64 7.00
N TRP A 51 -0.82 -4.05 5.81
CA TRP A 51 -0.22 -5.13 5.04
C TRP A 51 1.13 -4.78 4.41
N ILE A 52 1.49 -3.50 4.26
CA ILE A 52 2.73 -3.11 3.55
C ILE A 52 3.96 -3.65 4.25
N ALA A 53 3.98 -3.64 5.59
CA ALA A 53 5.07 -4.23 6.37
C ALA A 53 5.26 -5.73 6.09
N SER A 54 4.19 -6.46 5.74
CA SER A 54 4.30 -7.89 5.43
C SER A 54 5.09 -8.17 4.14
N VAL A 55 5.12 -7.22 3.19
CA VAL A 55 5.82 -7.37 1.91
C VAL A 55 7.33 -7.47 2.09
N THR A 56 7.88 -6.85 3.14
CA THR A 56 9.32 -6.95 3.48
C THR A 56 9.81 -8.40 3.65
N ARG A 57 8.90 -9.35 3.88
CA ARG A 57 9.23 -10.80 3.96
C ARG A 57 9.64 -11.40 2.63
N VAL A 58 9.20 -10.83 1.50
CA VAL A 58 9.48 -11.36 0.15
C VAL A 58 10.45 -10.49 -0.65
N VAL A 59 10.88 -9.36 -0.09
CA VAL A 59 11.88 -8.47 -0.70
C VAL A 59 13.26 -9.13 -0.58
N ASP A 60 14.05 -9.06 -1.66
CA ASP A 60 15.45 -9.45 -1.64
C ASP A 60 16.26 -8.50 -0.74
N LYS A 61 16.79 -9.02 0.36
CA LYS A 61 17.48 -8.23 1.40
C LYS A 61 18.91 -7.88 1.03
N ASP A 62 19.50 -8.63 0.11
CA ASP A 62 20.89 -8.47 -0.30
C ASP A 62 21.02 -7.49 -1.48
N ASN A 63 19.89 -7.07 -2.07
CA ASN A 63 19.87 -6.12 -3.18
C ASN A 63 20.27 -4.70 -2.70
N PRO A 64 21.40 -4.14 -3.18
CA PRO A 64 21.92 -2.85 -2.72
C PRO A 64 21.18 -1.65 -3.33
N ALA A 65 20.15 -1.87 -4.15
CA ALA A 65 19.46 -0.78 -4.84
C ALA A 65 18.79 0.18 -3.84
N PRO A 66 18.90 1.51 -4.05
CA PRO A 66 18.38 2.50 -3.11
C PRO A 66 16.90 2.37 -2.78
N HIS A 67 16.07 2.00 -3.77
CA HIS A 67 14.62 1.81 -3.57
C HIS A 67 14.28 0.57 -2.73
N VAL A 68 15.14 -0.46 -2.74
CA VAL A 68 14.99 -1.65 -1.91
C VAL A 68 15.37 -1.33 -0.47
N GLN A 69 16.56 -0.75 -0.26
CA GLN A 69 17.06 -0.40 1.07
C GLN A 69 16.15 0.63 1.77
N ALA A 70 15.64 1.61 1.03
CA ALA A 70 14.66 2.57 1.56
C ALA A 70 13.36 1.89 2.03
N PHE A 71 12.87 0.91 1.27
CA PHE A 71 11.65 0.17 1.64
C PHE A 71 11.85 -0.76 2.84
N LEU A 72 13.02 -1.39 2.96
CA LEU A 72 13.36 -2.23 4.11
C LEU A 72 13.54 -1.40 5.39
N ALA A 73 14.07 -0.18 5.28
CA ALA A 73 14.26 0.73 6.41
C ALA A 73 12.93 1.36 6.90
N ASP A 74 12.07 1.79 5.98
CA ASP A 74 10.76 2.38 6.27
C ASP A 74 9.67 1.82 5.33
N PRO A 75 8.87 0.84 5.76
CA PRO A 75 7.87 0.19 4.93
C PRO A 75 6.58 1.05 4.81
N SER A 76 6.73 2.23 4.24
CA SER A 76 5.62 3.14 3.90
C SER A 76 5.08 2.89 2.48
N ARG A 77 3.89 3.40 2.17
CA ARG A 77 3.24 3.29 0.85
C ARG A 77 4.03 4.01 -0.24
N ALA A 78 4.69 5.12 0.10
CA ALA A 78 5.58 5.82 -0.82
C ALA A 78 6.79 4.95 -1.18
N ALA A 79 7.44 4.36 -0.17
CA ALA A 79 8.57 3.46 -0.37
C ALA A 79 8.18 2.20 -1.14
N TYR A 80 7.03 1.58 -0.82
CA TYR A 80 6.48 0.44 -1.56
C TYR A 80 6.28 0.74 -3.05
N ARG A 81 5.71 1.90 -3.40
CA ARG A 81 5.51 2.32 -4.80
C ARG A 81 6.84 2.60 -5.52
N ALA A 82 7.83 3.14 -4.81
CA ALA A 82 9.17 3.33 -5.36
C ALA A 82 9.84 1.98 -5.64
N TRP A 83 9.75 1.05 -4.69
CA TRP A 83 10.27 -0.31 -4.82
C TRP A 83 9.64 -1.06 -5.99
N MET A 84 8.31 -1.09 -6.08
CA MET A 84 7.59 -1.73 -7.20
C MET A 84 8.01 -1.16 -8.57
N ARG A 85 8.18 0.17 -8.68
CA ARG A 85 8.65 0.79 -9.92
C ARG A 85 10.11 0.45 -10.24
N GLY A 86 11.00 0.46 -9.24
CA GLY A 86 12.42 0.13 -9.41
C GLY A 86 12.63 -1.31 -9.84
N GLU A 87 11.90 -2.24 -9.24
CA GLU A 87 11.93 -3.68 -9.58
C GLU A 87 11.04 -4.03 -10.79
N LYS A 88 10.35 -3.05 -11.37
CA LYS A 88 9.42 -3.23 -12.50
C LYS A 88 8.35 -4.30 -12.22
N LEU A 89 7.92 -4.37 -10.97
CA LEU A 89 6.86 -5.25 -10.50
C LEU A 89 5.50 -4.59 -10.69
N ARG A 90 4.47 -5.41 -10.91
CA ARG A 90 3.08 -4.99 -10.85
C ARG A 90 2.27 -5.95 -9.98
N PRO A 91 1.21 -5.48 -9.29
CA PRO A 91 0.27 -6.37 -8.67
C PRO A 91 -0.34 -7.34 -9.70
N LEU A 92 -0.57 -8.57 -9.25
CA LEU A 92 -1.33 -9.55 -10.01
C LEU A 92 -2.81 -9.40 -9.67
N GLU A 93 -3.66 -9.44 -10.68
CA GLU A 93 -5.10 -9.45 -10.48
C GLU A 93 -5.59 -10.83 -10.03
N PRO A 94 -6.71 -10.92 -9.29
CA PRO A 94 -7.32 -12.21 -8.96
C PRO A 94 -7.53 -13.06 -10.22
N GLY A 95 -6.95 -14.25 -10.26
CA GLY A 95 -7.00 -15.16 -11.42
C GLY A 95 -5.81 -15.05 -12.37
N GLU A 96 -4.98 -14.00 -12.27
CA GLU A 96 -3.63 -13.98 -12.85
C GLU A 96 -2.70 -14.83 -11.98
N GLY A 97 -2.87 -16.16 -12.03
CA GLY A 97 -1.94 -17.06 -11.37
C GLY A 97 -0.53 -16.85 -11.91
N ILE A 98 0.48 -17.09 -11.06
CA ILE A 98 1.85 -17.27 -11.53
C ILE A 98 1.80 -18.35 -12.61
N ARG A 99 2.09 -18.00 -13.87
CA ARG A 99 2.36 -19.01 -14.90
C ARG A 99 3.48 -19.86 -14.35
N ARG A 100 3.14 -21.06 -13.86
CA ARG A 100 4.18 -22.06 -13.59
C ARG A 100 4.96 -22.17 -14.89
N GLN A 101 6.29 -22.06 -14.80
CA GLN A 101 7.16 -22.53 -15.87
C GLN A 101 6.98 -24.05 -15.93
N ASP A 102 5.90 -24.47 -16.55
CA ASP A 102 5.57 -25.85 -16.79
C ASP A 102 6.28 -26.32 -18.06
N ALA A 103 6.24 -27.63 -18.29
CA ALA A 103 6.88 -28.25 -19.44
C ALA A 103 6.43 -27.61 -20.78
N ALA A 104 5.22 -27.05 -20.83
CA ALA A 104 4.68 -26.36 -21.99
C ALA A 104 5.42 -25.04 -22.27
N TYR A 105 5.71 -24.23 -21.25
CA TYR A 105 6.50 -23.01 -21.42
C TYR A 105 7.93 -23.33 -21.87
N ALA A 106 8.57 -24.33 -21.25
CA ALA A 106 9.92 -24.77 -21.62
C ALA A 106 9.96 -25.22 -23.09
N ALA A 107 9.03 -26.09 -23.52
CA ALA A 107 8.95 -26.57 -24.89
C ALA A 107 8.73 -25.42 -25.91
N CYS A 108 7.89 -24.44 -25.56
CA CYS A 108 7.63 -23.27 -26.41
C CYS A 108 8.89 -22.41 -26.60
N GLU A 109 9.67 -22.22 -25.53
CA GLU A 109 10.94 -21.46 -25.59
C GLU A 109 11.99 -22.19 -26.45
N THR A 110 12.09 -23.52 -26.33
CA THR A 110 12.98 -24.33 -27.18
C THR A 110 12.59 -24.23 -28.66
N ALA A 111 11.30 -24.37 -28.97
CA ALA A 111 10.78 -24.27 -30.34
C ALA A 111 11.03 -22.88 -30.94
N ARG A 112 10.85 -21.82 -30.15
CA ARG A 112 11.16 -20.44 -30.54
C ARG A 112 12.64 -20.26 -30.88
N ARG A 113 13.56 -20.79 -30.06
CA ARG A 113 15.00 -20.73 -30.33
C ARG A 113 15.39 -21.46 -31.61
N GLU A 114 14.86 -22.66 -31.82
CA GLU A 114 15.10 -23.42 -33.05
C GLU A 114 14.59 -22.68 -34.29
N ALA A 115 13.40 -22.10 -34.22
CA ALA A 115 12.83 -21.34 -35.33
C ALA A 115 13.70 -20.12 -35.69
N LEU A 116 14.18 -19.37 -34.69
CA LEU A 116 15.09 -18.24 -34.91
C LEU A 116 16.43 -18.68 -35.49
N ALA A 117 17.00 -19.80 -35.02
CA ALA A 117 18.24 -20.35 -35.56
C ALA A 117 18.10 -20.77 -37.03
N ARG A 118 16.98 -21.43 -37.38
CA ARG A 118 16.68 -21.81 -38.78
C ARG A 118 16.49 -20.57 -39.66
N PHE A 119 15.81 -19.54 -39.16
CA PHE A 119 15.64 -18.30 -39.89
C PHE A 119 16.98 -17.59 -40.14
N ALA A 120 17.84 -17.51 -39.12
CA ALA A 120 19.19 -16.95 -39.26
C ALA A 120 20.05 -17.73 -40.27
N ALA A 121 20.05 -19.06 -40.20
CA ALA A 121 20.79 -19.91 -41.14
C ALA A 121 20.30 -19.74 -42.60
N ARG A 122 18.98 -19.66 -42.81
CA ARG A 122 18.41 -19.40 -44.15
C ARG A 122 18.81 -18.04 -44.70
N ARG A 123 18.95 -17.03 -43.84
CA ARG A 123 19.40 -15.69 -44.24
C ARG A 123 20.88 -15.65 -44.65
N LEU A 124 21.71 -16.49 -44.03
CA LEU A 124 23.14 -16.57 -44.33
C LEU A 124 23.45 -17.39 -45.59
N CYS A 125 22.63 -18.38 -45.94
CA CYS A 125 22.78 -19.16 -47.17
C CYS A 125 22.14 -18.53 -48.42
N ALA A 126 21.42 -17.42 -48.27
CA ALA A 126 20.76 -16.70 -49.36
C ALA A 126 21.54 -15.45 -49.86
N ALA A 127 22.77 -15.26 -49.37
CA ALA A 127 23.73 -14.24 -49.79
C ALA A 127 24.93 -14.92 -50.46
#